data_AF-A0A949P8A4-F1
#
_entry.id   AF-A0A949P8A4-F1
#
_cell.length_a   1.000
_cell.length_b   1.000
_cell.length_c   1.000
_cell.angle_alpha   90.00
_cell.angle_beta   90.00
_cell.angle_gamma   90.00
#
_symmetry.space_group_name_H-M   'P 1'
#
loop_
_entity.id
_entity.type
_entity.pdbx_description
1 polymer ?
#
loop_
_entity_poly.entity_id
_entity_poly.type
_entity_poly.pdbx_seq_one_letter_code
_entity_poly.pdbx_strand_id
1 'polypeptide(L)' 'GVRFFAGGARTQSLVMRSRSGTVRMIDATHKVKKLQEFAGVDY' A
#
# COMPACT_ATOMS: atom_id res chain seq x y z
N GLY A 1 -7.28 2.68 -8.44
CA GLY A 1 -6.77 1.39 -8.96
C GLY A 1 -5.28 1.28 -8.72
N VAL A 2 -4.73 0.07 -8.80
CA VAL A 2 -3.28 -0.17 -8.66
C VAL A 2 -2.56 0.24 -9.93
N ARG A 3 -1.44 0.97 -9.83
CA ARG A 3 -0.57 1.30 -10.97
C ARG A 3 0.81 0.68 -10.75
N PHE A 4 1.22 -0.20 -11.65
CA PHE A 4 2.55 -0.80 -11.62
C PHE A 4 3.56 0.07 -12.35
N PHE A 5 4.81 0.06 -11.89
CA PHE A 5 5.94 0.72 -12.53
C PHE A 5 7.23 -0.05 -12.24
N ALA A 6 8.32 0.29 -12.91
CA ALA A 6 9.61 -0.37 -12.69
C ALA A 6 10.02 -0.30 -11.21
N GLY A 7 10.06 -1.45 -10.54
CA GLY A 7 10.46 -1.58 -9.14
C GLY A 7 9.33 -1.41 -8.10
N GLY A 8 8.06 -1.24 -8.51
CA GLY A 8 7.00 -0.98 -7.54
C GLY A 8 5.57 -0.96 -8.04
N ALA A 9 4.67 -0.65 -7.11
CA ALA A 9 3.26 -0.39 -7.36
C ALA A 9 2.79 0.82 -6.55
N ARG A 10 1.86 1.61 -7.08
CA ARG A 10 1.20 2.70 -6.37
C ARG A 10 -0.28 2.39 -6.18
N THR A 11 -0.78 2.64 -4.98
CA THR A 11 -2.20 2.47 -4.63
C THR A 11 -2.76 3.76 -4.05
N GLN A 12 -4.06 3.96 -4.24
CA GLN A 12 -4.81 5.05 -3.63
C GLN A 12 -6.04 4.47 -2.94
N SER A 13 -6.23 4.82 -1.67
CA SER A 13 -7.28 4.29 -0.81
C SER A 13 -7.98 5.40 -0.05
N LEU A 14 -9.30 5.29 0.08
CA LEU A 14 -10.11 6.15 0.95
C LEU A 14 -10.40 5.40 2.27
N VAL A 15 -10.00 5.98 3.40
CA VAL A 15 -10.25 5.42 4.74
C VAL A 15 -11.14 6.36 5.53
N MET A 16 -12.17 5.81 6.16
CA MET A 16 -13.15 6.56 6.94
C MET A 16 -13.35 5.93 8.32
N ARG A 17 -13.65 6.75 9.33
CA ARG A 17 -13.96 6.28 10.68
C ARG A 17 -15.16 7.00 11.25
N SER A 18 -16.24 6.27 11.53
CA SER A 18 -17.52 6.82 12.02
C SER A 18 -17.35 7.58 13.34
N ARG A 19 -16.74 6.94 14.35
CA ARG A 19 -16.59 7.51 15.70
C ARG A 19 -15.84 8.84 15.74
N SER A 20 -14.87 9.04 14.84
CA SER A 20 -14.06 10.26 14.81
C SER A 20 -14.40 11.19 13.64
N GLY A 21 -15.34 10.81 12.77
CA GLY A 21 -15.67 11.56 11.55
C GLY A 21 -14.51 11.76 10.58
N THR A 22 -13.39 11.04 10.76
CA THR A 22 -12.15 11.31 10.00
C THR A 22 -12.22 10.64 8.64
N VAL A 23 -11.87 11.40 7.60
CA VAL A 23 -11.70 10.92 6.23
C VAL A 23 -10.26 11.15 5.80
N ARG A 24 -9.62 10.12 5.24
CA ARG A 24 -8.25 10.21 4.74
C ARG A 24 -8.13 9.57 3.37
N MET A 25 -7.59 10.32 2.41
CA MET A 25 -7.05 9.77 1.18
C MET A 25 -5.61 9.36 1.43
N ILE A 26 -5.29 8.10 1.17
CA ILE A 26 -3.96 7.52 1.38
C ILE A 26 -3.39 7.13 0.03
N ASP A 27 -2.28 7.77 -0.34
CA ASP A 27 -1.42 7.36 -1.45
C ASP A 27 -0.24 6.56 -0.92
N ALA A 28 -0.10 5.32 -1.38
CA ALA A 28 0.99 4.44 -0.95
C ALA A 28 1.83 3.98 -2.14
N THR A 29 3.15 3.96 -1.94
CA THR A 29 4.14 3.45 -2.89
C THR A 29 4.77 2.19 -2.32
N HIS A 30 4.57 1.07 -2.99
CA HIS A 30 5.06 -0.26 -2.62
C HIS A 30 6.34 -0.55 -3.38
N LYS A 31 7.44 -0.78 -2.67
CA LYS A 31 8.74 -1.15 -3.25
C LYS A 31 8.87 -2.67 -3.30
N VAL A 32 8.84 -3.26 -4.49
CA VAL A 32 8.84 -4.72 -4.67
C VAL A 32 10.16 -5.36 -4.21
N LYS A 33 11.30 -4.68 -4.43
CA LYS A 33 12.62 -5.17 -4.00
C LYS A 33 12.68 -5.45 -2.49
N LYS A 34 12.15 -4.54 -1.68
CA LYS A 34 12.07 -4.71 -0.22
C LYS A 34 11.12 -5.86 0.14
N LEU A 35 10.03 -6.04 -0.60
CA LEU A 35 9.07 -7.11 -0.33
C LEU A 35 9.71 -8.50 -0.52
N GLN A 36 10.54 -8.67 -1.56
CA GLN A 36 11.25 -9.93 -1.84
C GLN A 36 12.19 -10.36 -0.70
N GLU A 37 12.80 -9.40 0.00
CA GLU A 37 13.68 -9.67 1.15
C GLU A 37 12.92 -10.23 2.38
N PHE A 38 11.61 -9.95 2.50
CA PHE A 38 10.79 -10.40 3.64
C PHE A 38 9.77 -11.49 3.28
N ALA A 39 9.47 -11.71 2.00
CA ALA A 39 8.43 -12.64 1.55
C ALA A 39 8.89 -14.12 1.47
N GLY A 40 10.18 -14.40 1.65
CA GLY A 40 10.76 -15.75 1.58
C GLY A 40 10.83 -16.51 2.92
N VAL A 41 10.13 -16.05 3.96
CA VAL A 41 10.05 -16.79 5.23
C VAL A 41 8.90 -17.78 5.14
N ASP A 42 9.24 -19.04 4.87
CA ASP A 42 8.30 -20.17 5.02
C ASP A 42 7.87 -20.28 6.49
N TYR A 43 6.56 -20.45 6.71
CA TYR A 43 5.95 -20.70 8.02
C TYR A 43 5.73 -22.20 8.25
#